data_AF-A0A812KGP0-F1
#
_entry.id   AF-A0A812KGP0-F1
#
_cell.length_a   1.000
_cell.length_b   1.000
_cell.length_c   1.000
_cell.angle_alpha   90.00
_cell.angle_beta   90.00
_cell.angle_gamma   90.00
#
_symmetry.space_group_name_H-M   'P 1'
#
loop_
_entity.id
_entity.type
_entity.pdbx_description
1 polymer ?
#
loop_
_entity_poly.entity_id
_entity_poly.type
_entity_poly.pdbx_seq_one_letter_code
_entity_poly.pdbx_strand_id
1 'polypeptide(L)'
;MKGREAKKKEKARARIEAHTTGAYGIGGLQGDYSIGADTNTVETEHYLQTDEITILAGDFDNMAHAQANPDMVVDHQGTSPTKRRAPEPGDGLTLHLDVIREAIRGELKDALSDVKQDIRSFSARVDNVESQVTKKMQQTLNLLDDMTQKYSQQGDVLQQLQEANKEVNLRLERLEKSGGSSAAGSTIAPSDSSRKPALIIGGWDPDALAADTKDAVLDVLKTVEAPIDTTPLFVPGVRRGYAILPIDEPMGETFEQRRSRVQEVIAKVRGANIHLGNKADGTPKRVWIAMSQPPDRRRRARLAAKTKRLYLTLGGEKGALQMEFSTGTAWVNNVKVSSATAPRPGGTEEAGPGWIDLGAIAKATRTSKEATAAAWSPLKAEIN
;
A
#
# COMPACT_ATOMS: atom_id res chain seq x y z
N MET A 1 62.09 38.28 17.10
CA MET A 1 61.08 37.23 16.83
C MET A 1 59.62 37.70 16.90
N LYS A 2 59.24 38.68 17.74
CA LYS A 2 57.84 39.16 17.86
C LYS A 2 57.24 39.84 16.60
N GLY A 3 58.07 40.37 15.68
CA GLY A 3 57.58 41.02 14.45
C GLY A 3 57.15 40.07 13.31
N ARG A 4 57.57 38.80 13.34
CA ARG A 4 57.21 37.81 12.30
C ARG A 4 55.85 37.16 12.56
N GLU A 5 55.42 37.06 13.82
CA GLU A 5 54.08 36.59 14.18
C GLU A 5 52.98 37.61 13.89
N ALA A 6 53.26 38.91 14.09
CA ALA A 6 52.32 39.98 13.77
C ALA A 6 51.95 40.01 12.27
N LYS A 7 52.97 39.91 11.38
CA LYS A 7 52.74 39.83 9.93
C LYS A 7 52.04 38.55 9.47
N LYS A 8 52.16 37.44 10.22
CA LYS A 8 51.44 36.19 9.91
C LYS A 8 49.96 36.26 10.32
N LYS A 9 49.63 36.93 11.44
CA LYS A 9 48.25 37.21 11.86
C LYS A 9 47.56 38.23 10.96
N GLU A 10 48.29 39.24 10.49
CA GLU A 10 47.75 40.26 9.57
C GLU A 10 47.47 39.68 8.17
N LYS A 11 48.34 38.80 7.66
CA LYS A 11 48.12 38.09 6.39
C LYS A 11 47.02 37.01 6.48
N ALA A 12 46.74 36.48 7.67
CA ALA A 12 45.61 35.59 7.92
C ALA A 12 44.27 36.35 8.04
N ARG A 13 44.27 37.56 8.62
CA ARG A 13 43.10 38.45 8.60
C ARG A 13 42.77 38.97 7.20
N ALA A 14 43.78 39.34 6.41
CA ALA A 14 43.57 39.78 5.03
C ALA A 14 43.08 38.67 4.07
N ARG A 15 43.11 37.40 4.48
CA ARG A 15 42.59 36.26 3.68
C ARG A 15 41.13 35.91 4.04
N ILE A 16 40.58 36.47 5.11
CA ILE A 16 39.19 36.25 5.56
C ILE A 16 38.24 37.32 4.99
N GLU A 17 38.75 38.46 4.50
CA GLU A 17 37.92 39.58 4.00
C GLU A 17 37.80 39.67 2.47
N ALA A 18 37.93 38.56 1.74
CA ALA A 18 37.57 38.52 0.32
C ALA A 18 36.06 38.24 0.16
N HIS A 19 35.23 39.22 0.50
CA HIS A 19 33.81 39.21 0.16
C HIS A 19 33.65 39.36 -1.35
N THR A 20 33.09 38.36 -2.02
CA THR A 20 32.62 38.49 -3.40
C THR A 20 31.16 38.91 -3.35
N THR A 21 30.91 40.21 -3.46
CA THR A 21 29.59 40.78 -3.74
C THR A 21 29.40 40.83 -5.25
N GLY A 22 28.31 40.24 -5.75
CA GLY A 22 27.95 40.27 -7.16
C GLY A 22 26.44 40.39 -7.33
N ALA A 23 26.00 41.37 -8.11
CA ALA A 23 24.62 41.51 -8.52
C ALA A 23 24.39 40.71 -9.81
N TYR A 24 23.26 40.01 -9.90
CA TYR A 24 22.78 39.44 -11.16
C TYR A 24 21.43 40.04 -11.52
N GLY A 25 21.20 40.24 -12.82
CA GLY A 25 19.94 40.74 -13.35
C GLY A 25 19.47 39.87 -14.50
N ILE A 26 18.43 39.07 -14.26
CA ILE A 26 17.59 38.49 -15.31
C ILE A 26 16.15 38.59 -14.82
N GLY A 27 15.32 39.37 -15.52
CA GLY A 27 13.86 39.37 -15.32
C GLY A 27 13.31 40.14 -14.11
N GLY A 28 13.86 41.32 -13.78
CA GLY A 28 13.15 42.29 -12.92
C GLY A 28 13.14 42.04 -11.42
N LEU A 29 13.93 41.09 -10.90
CA LEU A 29 14.11 40.88 -9.46
C LEU A 29 15.57 41.15 -9.06
N GLN A 30 15.76 42.04 -8.09
CA GLN A 30 17.06 42.51 -7.60
C GLN A 30 17.24 42.03 -6.15
N GLY A 31 18.38 41.42 -5.84
CA GLY A 31 18.70 40.98 -4.47
C GLY A 31 20.19 40.69 -4.29
N ASP A 32 20.71 41.02 -3.11
CA ASP A 32 22.10 40.82 -2.72
C ASP A 32 22.26 39.48 -1.98
N TYR A 33 23.40 38.80 -2.15
CA TYR A 33 23.74 37.61 -1.36
C TYR A 33 25.17 37.68 -0.81
N SER A 34 25.41 36.93 0.28
CA SER A 34 26.74 36.70 0.86
C SER A 34 26.97 35.21 1.09
N ILE A 35 28.14 34.70 0.68
CA ILE A 35 28.54 33.29 0.85
C ILE A 35 29.62 33.23 1.93
N GLY A 36 29.30 32.57 3.04
CA GLY A 36 30.27 32.22 4.08
C GLY A 36 31.11 31.01 3.67
N ALA A 37 32.43 31.15 3.70
CA ALA A 37 33.35 30.03 3.58
C ALA A 37 33.30 29.22 4.87
N ASP A 38 32.61 28.08 4.86
CA ASP A 38 32.92 26.85 5.61
C ASP A 38 31.70 25.93 5.61
N THR A 39 31.67 24.92 4.73
CA THR A 39 31.04 23.61 4.99
C THR A 39 31.31 22.67 3.82
N ASN A 40 32.03 21.59 4.11
CA ASN A 40 32.41 20.55 3.19
C ASN A 40 31.36 19.42 3.28
N THR A 41 30.15 19.64 2.75
CA THR A 41 29.12 18.60 2.51
C THR A 41 27.99 19.18 1.67
N VAL A 42 27.84 18.72 0.43
CA VAL A 42 26.64 18.96 -0.38
C VAL A 42 25.61 17.91 0.01
N GLU A 43 24.67 18.26 0.88
CA GLU A 43 23.46 17.47 1.11
C GLU A 43 22.42 17.87 0.07
N THR A 44 22.15 16.97 -0.89
CA THR A 44 21.09 17.14 -1.90
C THR A 44 19.72 17.06 -1.22
N GLU A 45 19.11 18.21 -0.95
CA GLU A 45 17.71 18.32 -0.55
C GLU A 45 16.81 18.29 -1.80
N HIS A 46 16.00 17.25 -1.95
CA HIS A 46 14.90 17.25 -2.91
C HIS A 46 13.62 17.75 -2.21
N TYR A 47 13.30 19.04 -2.41
CA TYR A 47 11.95 19.57 -2.26
C TYR A 47 11.10 19.09 -3.44
N LEU A 48 10.05 18.33 -3.17
CA LEU A 48 8.89 18.25 -4.05
C LEU A 48 7.83 19.16 -3.44
N GLN A 49 7.83 20.40 -3.89
CA GLN A 49 6.66 21.26 -3.81
C GLN A 49 5.85 20.98 -5.07
N THR A 50 4.64 20.46 -4.91
CA THR A 50 3.65 20.45 -6.00
C THR A 50 2.42 21.15 -5.48
N ASP A 51 2.26 22.39 -5.95
CA ASP A 51 1.05 23.16 -5.91
C ASP A 51 -0.05 22.52 -6.77
N GLU A 52 -1.27 22.93 -6.44
CA GLU A 52 -2.58 22.57 -6.96
C GLU A 52 -2.67 22.43 -8.49
N ILE A 53 -3.37 21.39 -8.95
CA ILE A 53 -4.01 21.39 -10.27
C ILE A 53 -5.47 20.94 -10.09
N THR A 54 -6.35 21.93 -10.14
CA THR A 54 -7.79 21.81 -10.39
C THR A 54 -8.02 21.42 -11.85
N ILE A 55 -8.82 20.39 -12.11
CA ILE A 55 -9.45 20.18 -13.42
C ILE A 55 -10.96 20.02 -13.20
N LEU A 56 -11.70 20.89 -13.89
CA LEU A 56 -13.14 20.97 -14.01
C LEU A 56 -13.66 20.09 -15.16
N ALA A 57 -14.95 19.74 -15.04
CA ALA A 57 -15.88 19.22 -16.06
C ALA A 57 -15.72 17.75 -16.49
N GLY A 58 -16.77 16.95 -16.65
CA GLY A 58 -18.21 17.22 -16.55
C GLY A 58 -19.00 15.94 -16.88
N ASP A 59 -20.19 15.87 -16.31
CA ASP A 59 -21.43 15.24 -16.77
C ASP A 59 -21.38 13.84 -17.43
N PHE A 60 -21.83 12.83 -16.68
CA PHE A 60 -22.78 11.85 -17.20
C PHE A 60 -23.85 11.57 -16.14
N ASP A 61 -25.07 11.90 -16.52
CA ASP A 61 -26.28 11.86 -15.72
C ASP A 61 -27.00 10.51 -15.88
N ASN A 62 -27.77 10.15 -14.84
CA ASN A 62 -28.92 9.24 -14.83
C ASN A 62 -28.76 7.73 -15.12
N MET A 63 -29.06 6.86 -14.14
CA MET A 63 -30.46 6.48 -13.81
C MET A 63 -30.56 5.44 -12.67
N ALA A 64 -31.29 5.83 -11.63
CA ALA A 64 -32.21 5.06 -10.75
C ALA A 64 -32.08 3.53 -10.58
N HIS A 65 -31.97 3.05 -9.34
CA HIS A 65 -33.15 2.74 -8.51
C HIS A 65 -32.76 2.36 -7.07
N ALA A 66 -33.36 3.07 -6.11
CA ALA A 66 -33.39 2.74 -4.70
C ALA A 66 -34.38 1.60 -4.44
N GLN A 67 -34.10 0.75 -3.44
CA GLN A 67 -35.11 0.35 -2.46
C GLN A 67 -34.48 -0.26 -1.20
N ALA A 68 -34.68 0.47 -0.11
CA ALA A 68 -34.52 0.02 1.27
C ALA A 68 -35.72 -0.83 1.67
N ASN A 69 -35.49 -1.85 2.51
CA ASN A 69 -36.54 -2.62 3.19
C ASN A 69 -36.27 -2.56 4.69
N PRO A 70 -37.11 -1.89 5.49
CA PRO A 70 -37.15 -2.07 6.92
C PRO A 70 -38.31 -2.98 7.36
N ASP A 71 -38.06 -3.62 8.50
CA ASP A 71 -38.86 -4.55 9.29
C ASP A 71 -40.36 -4.24 9.41
N MET A 72 -41.18 -5.30 9.40
CA MET A 72 -42.57 -5.30 9.85
C MET A 72 -42.76 -6.33 10.96
N VAL A 73 -42.88 -5.81 12.17
CA VAL A 73 -43.37 -6.46 13.39
C VAL A 73 -44.90 -6.53 13.32
N VAL A 74 -45.50 -7.66 13.68
CA VAL A 74 -46.97 -7.81 13.81
C VAL A 74 -47.28 -8.22 15.24
N ASP A 75 -48.10 -7.40 15.91
CA ASP A 75 -48.68 -7.70 17.23
C ASP A 75 -50.20 -7.53 17.19
N HIS A 76 -50.87 -8.21 18.13
CA HIS A 76 -52.28 -8.62 18.13
C HIS A 76 -53.34 -7.54 18.46
N GLN A 77 -54.60 -7.76 18.04
CA GLN A 77 -55.85 -7.80 18.86
C GLN A 77 -57.13 -7.28 18.16
N GLY A 78 -58.18 -8.12 18.21
CA GLY A 78 -59.50 -7.77 18.78
C GLY A 78 -60.55 -7.05 17.91
N THR A 79 -61.71 -7.69 17.68
CA THR A 79 -63.04 -7.32 18.25
C THR A 79 -64.22 -8.05 17.57
N SER A 80 -65.06 -8.74 18.37
CA SER A 80 -66.51 -8.98 18.14
C SER A 80 -67.31 -7.90 18.89
N PRO A 81 -68.65 -7.62 18.70
CA PRO A 81 -69.82 -8.49 19.01
C PRO A 81 -71.10 -8.20 18.12
N THR A 82 -72.32 -8.79 18.21
CA THR A 82 -73.32 -8.79 19.31
C THR A 82 -74.64 -9.56 18.95
N LYS A 83 -75.17 -10.34 19.92
CA LYS A 83 -76.56 -10.45 20.51
C LYS A 83 -77.82 -10.32 19.61
N ARG A 84 -79.00 -10.95 19.84
CA ARG A 84 -79.78 -11.49 21.00
C ARG A 84 -81.04 -12.18 20.36
N ARG A 85 -81.78 -13.16 20.93
CA ARG A 85 -82.58 -13.13 22.18
C ARG A 85 -83.32 -14.48 22.36
N ALA A 86 -83.43 -14.94 23.61
CA ALA A 86 -84.20 -16.11 24.11
C ALA A 86 -85.72 -15.81 24.25
N PRO A 87 -86.62 -16.77 24.59
CA PRO A 87 -86.74 -17.27 25.98
C PRO A 87 -87.16 -18.76 26.20
N GLU A 88 -86.92 -19.21 27.43
CA GLU A 88 -87.33 -20.40 28.22
C GLU A 88 -88.88 -20.62 28.33
N PRO A 89 -89.40 -21.58 29.12
CA PRO A 89 -89.20 -23.04 29.16
C PRO A 89 -90.57 -23.78 29.15
N GLY A 90 -90.60 -25.09 28.88
CA GLY A 90 -91.83 -25.86 29.10
C GLY A 90 -91.82 -27.27 28.52
N ASP A 91 -91.79 -28.23 29.44
CA ASP A 91 -92.36 -29.57 29.40
C ASP A 91 -92.36 -30.42 28.11
N GLY A 92 -91.77 -31.61 28.26
CA GLY A 92 -92.59 -32.80 28.11
C GLY A 92 -92.66 -33.41 26.71
N LEU A 93 -91.61 -34.17 26.41
CA LEU A 93 -91.66 -35.48 25.72
C LEU A 93 -92.19 -35.49 24.28
N THR A 94 -91.25 -35.56 23.33
CA THR A 94 -90.99 -36.74 22.48
C THR A 94 -90.08 -36.31 21.32
N LEU A 95 -88.78 -36.22 21.57
CA LEU A 95 -87.80 -36.23 20.49
C LEU A 95 -87.90 -37.59 19.82
N HIS A 96 -88.64 -37.63 18.71
CA HIS A 96 -88.79 -38.79 17.86
C HIS A 96 -87.37 -39.30 17.56
N LEU A 97 -87.08 -40.54 17.94
CA LEU A 97 -85.78 -41.19 17.76
C LEU A 97 -85.25 -41.05 16.32
N ASP A 98 -86.13 -40.83 15.35
CA ASP A 98 -85.79 -40.60 13.95
C ASP A 98 -85.19 -39.22 13.67
N VAL A 99 -85.57 -38.17 14.39
CA VAL A 99 -84.95 -36.84 14.27
C VAL A 99 -83.55 -36.86 14.87
N ILE A 100 -83.36 -37.55 16.00
CA ILE A 100 -82.03 -37.76 16.60
C ILE A 100 -81.17 -38.66 15.70
N ARG A 101 -81.74 -39.72 15.10
CA ARG A 101 -81.01 -40.59 14.16
C ARG A 101 -80.61 -39.85 12.89
N GLU A 102 -81.47 -38.99 12.35
CA GLU A 102 -81.15 -38.24 11.14
C GLU A 102 -80.20 -37.07 11.42
N ALA A 103 -80.29 -36.43 12.59
CA ALA A 103 -79.31 -35.44 13.05
C ALA A 103 -77.92 -36.07 13.27
N ILE A 104 -77.85 -37.24 13.94
CA ILE A 104 -76.59 -37.97 14.12
C ILE A 104 -76.05 -38.45 12.77
N ARG A 105 -76.90 -38.89 11.84
CA ARG A 105 -76.45 -39.34 10.51
C ARG A 105 -75.99 -38.16 9.63
N GLY A 106 -76.61 -36.99 9.77
CA GLY A 106 -76.20 -35.74 9.15
C GLY A 106 -74.86 -35.25 9.69
N GLU A 107 -74.72 -35.14 11.01
CA GLU A 107 -73.46 -34.74 11.67
C GLU A 107 -72.33 -35.73 11.40
N LEU A 108 -72.61 -37.05 11.39
CA LEU A 108 -71.60 -38.06 11.04
C LEU A 108 -71.18 -37.95 9.58
N LYS A 109 -72.10 -37.61 8.66
CA LYS A 109 -71.82 -37.42 7.25
C LYS A 109 -71.02 -36.14 7.01
N ASP A 110 -71.34 -35.06 7.70
CA ASP A 110 -70.63 -33.79 7.63
C ASP A 110 -69.23 -33.93 8.22
N ALA A 111 -69.08 -34.56 9.40
CA ALA A 111 -67.80 -34.89 10.00
C ALA A 111 -66.96 -35.85 9.12
N LEU A 112 -67.59 -36.84 8.46
CA LEU A 112 -66.89 -37.69 7.48
C LEU A 112 -66.49 -36.92 6.22
N SER A 113 -67.26 -35.91 5.81
CA SER A 113 -66.93 -35.06 4.68
C SER A 113 -65.75 -34.14 5.01
N ASP A 114 -65.74 -33.58 6.22
CA ASP A 114 -64.67 -32.76 6.76
C ASP A 114 -63.40 -33.58 6.93
N VAL A 115 -63.48 -34.80 7.50
CA VAL A 115 -62.34 -35.70 7.60
C VAL A 115 -61.82 -36.12 6.21
N LYS A 116 -62.70 -36.33 5.22
CA LYS A 116 -62.25 -36.60 3.84
C LYS A 116 -61.58 -35.38 3.19
N GLN A 117 -62.06 -34.18 3.50
CA GLN A 117 -61.46 -32.93 3.04
C GLN A 117 -60.11 -32.69 3.71
N ASP A 118 -59.99 -33.01 5.00
CA ASP A 118 -58.75 -32.95 5.77
C ASP A 118 -57.74 -33.99 5.31
N ILE A 119 -58.15 -35.22 4.99
CA ILE A 119 -57.26 -36.23 4.41
C ILE A 119 -56.73 -35.78 3.05
N ARG A 120 -57.57 -35.15 2.21
CA ARG A 120 -57.13 -34.60 0.92
C ARG A 120 -56.19 -33.41 1.09
N SER A 121 -56.47 -32.52 2.05
CA SER A 121 -55.61 -31.37 2.33
C SER A 121 -54.27 -31.81 2.96
N PHE A 122 -54.31 -32.85 3.81
CA PHE A 122 -53.14 -33.49 4.37
C PHE A 122 -52.29 -34.17 3.30
N SER A 123 -52.91 -34.94 2.39
CA SER A 123 -52.20 -35.55 1.25
C SER A 123 -51.50 -34.49 0.40
N ALA A 124 -52.19 -33.38 0.08
CA ALA A 124 -51.58 -32.29 -0.69
C ALA A 124 -50.43 -31.59 0.07
N ARG A 125 -50.51 -31.50 1.40
CA ARG A 125 -49.42 -30.98 2.24
C ARG A 125 -48.24 -31.96 2.28
N VAL A 126 -48.51 -33.26 2.37
CA VAL A 126 -47.48 -34.30 2.32
C VAL A 126 -46.76 -34.29 0.97
N ASP A 127 -47.48 -34.20 -0.15
CA ASP A 127 -46.89 -34.09 -1.48
C ASP A 127 -46.00 -32.84 -1.62
N ASN A 128 -46.44 -31.71 -1.03
CA ASN A 128 -45.65 -30.48 -1.00
C ASN A 128 -44.40 -30.62 -0.11
N VAL A 129 -44.51 -31.29 1.03
CA VAL A 129 -43.37 -31.58 1.92
C VAL A 129 -42.38 -32.52 1.23
N GLU A 130 -42.85 -33.59 0.56
CA GLU A 130 -42.01 -34.51 -0.20
C GLU A 130 -41.29 -33.78 -1.35
N SER A 131 -42.00 -32.90 -2.06
CA SER A 131 -41.39 -32.04 -3.10
C SER A 131 -40.32 -31.11 -2.52
N GLN A 132 -40.58 -30.50 -1.37
CA GLN A 132 -39.61 -29.63 -0.68
C GLN A 132 -38.40 -30.40 -0.15
N VAL A 133 -38.61 -31.58 0.42
CA VAL A 133 -37.53 -32.46 0.89
C VAL A 133 -36.68 -32.92 -0.28
N THR A 134 -37.29 -33.29 -1.41
CA THR A 134 -36.55 -33.66 -2.63
C THR A 134 -35.71 -32.50 -3.15
N LYS A 135 -36.27 -31.28 -3.19
CA LYS A 135 -35.52 -30.07 -3.57
C LYS A 135 -34.37 -29.78 -2.62
N LYS A 136 -34.58 -29.87 -1.30
CA LYS A 136 -33.52 -29.66 -0.31
C LYS A 136 -32.46 -30.75 -0.36
N MET A 137 -32.83 -32.00 -0.64
CA MET A 137 -31.89 -33.10 -0.82
C MET A 137 -31.04 -32.85 -2.07
N GLN A 138 -31.64 -32.42 -3.18
CA GLN A 138 -30.91 -32.10 -4.40
C GLN A 138 -29.99 -30.89 -4.24
N GLN A 139 -30.41 -29.86 -3.49
CA GLN A 139 -29.54 -28.73 -3.10
C GLN A 139 -28.37 -29.17 -2.22
N THR A 140 -28.62 -30.06 -1.25
CA THR A 140 -27.58 -30.61 -0.37
C THR A 140 -26.57 -31.45 -1.17
N LEU A 141 -27.03 -32.24 -2.15
CA LEU A 141 -26.15 -33.01 -3.04
C LEU A 141 -25.26 -32.10 -3.89
N ASN A 142 -25.83 -31.03 -4.48
CA ASN A 142 -25.04 -30.07 -5.25
C ASN A 142 -24.02 -29.33 -4.37
N LEU A 143 -24.37 -29.03 -3.11
CA LEU A 143 -23.45 -28.40 -2.16
C LEU A 143 -22.33 -29.36 -1.72
N LEU A 144 -22.65 -30.65 -1.52
CA LEU A 144 -21.66 -31.68 -1.22
C LEU A 144 -20.69 -31.89 -2.39
N ASP A 145 -21.17 -31.82 -3.63
CA ASP A 145 -20.33 -31.91 -4.83
C ASP A 145 -19.41 -30.69 -4.96
N ASP A 146 -19.93 -29.47 -4.77
CA ASP A 146 -19.13 -28.23 -4.74
C ASP A 146 -18.09 -28.23 -3.60
N MET A 147 -18.47 -28.69 -2.40
CA MET A 147 -17.51 -28.85 -1.30
C MET A 147 -16.45 -29.90 -1.64
N THR A 148 -16.82 -31.03 -2.23
CA THR A 148 -15.87 -32.08 -2.62
C THR A 148 -14.89 -31.57 -3.69
N GLN A 149 -15.39 -30.81 -4.67
CA GLN A 149 -14.56 -30.17 -5.69
C GLN A 149 -13.61 -29.14 -5.07
N LYS A 150 -14.08 -28.31 -4.12
CA LYS A 150 -13.24 -27.37 -3.37
C LYS A 150 -12.20 -28.08 -2.50
N TYR A 151 -12.54 -29.20 -1.88
CA TYR A 151 -11.59 -30.02 -1.11
C TYR A 151 -10.52 -30.65 -2.02
N SER A 152 -10.88 -31.11 -3.21
CA SER A 152 -9.90 -31.57 -4.22
C SER A 152 -8.96 -30.44 -4.63
N GLN A 153 -9.50 -29.25 -4.91
CA GLN A 153 -8.69 -28.06 -5.25
C GLN A 153 -7.77 -27.63 -4.10
N GLN A 154 -8.23 -27.74 -2.84
CA GLN A 154 -7.39 -27.49 -1.67
C GLN A 154 -6.26 -28.53 -1.53
N GLY A 155 -6.52 -29.79 -1.91
CA GLY A 155 -5.48 -30.82 -2.03
C GLY A 155 -4.38 -30.42 -3.01
N ASP A 156 -4.77 -29.92 -4.19
CA ASP A 156 -3.83 -29.44 -5.21
C ASP A 156 -3.03 -28.22 -4.72
N VAL A 157 -3.68 -27.29 -4.02
CA VAL A 157 -3.00 -26.12 -3.41
C VAL A 157 -2.03 -26.54 -2.32
N LEU A 158 -2.38 -27.53 -1.48
CA LEU A 158 -1.48 -28.08 -0.46
C LEU A 158 -0.29 -28.79 -1.10
N GLN A 159 -0.49 -29.50 -2.21
CA GLN A 159 0.59 -30.12 -2.96
C GLN A 159 1.52 -29.07 -3.58
N GLN A 160 0.97 -28.01 -4.17
CA GLN A 160 1.74 -26.86 -4.67
C GLN A 160 2.51 -26.15 -3.54
N LEU A 161 1.92 -25.99 -2.36
CA LEU A 161 2.60 -25.44 -1.19
C LEU A 161 3.71 -26.34 -0.67
N GLN A 162 3.53 -27.66 -0.74
CA GLN A 162 4.57 -28.62 -0.37
C GLN A 162 5.73 -28.61 -1.37
N GLU A 163 5.44 -28.47 -2.67
CA GLU A 163 6.44 -28.30 -3.73
C GLU A 163 7.18 -26.96 -3.60
N ALA A 164 6.46 -25.87 -3.35
CA ALA A 164 7.05 -24.56 -3.07
C ALA A 164 7.93 -24.59 -1.80
N ASN A 165 7.52 -25.29 -0.74
CA ASN A 165 8.34 -25.48 0.46
C ASN A 165 9.59 -26.32 0.17
N LYS A 166 9.50 -27.38 -0.64
CA LYS A 166 10.68 -28.15 -1.07
C LYS A 166 11.64 -27.27 -1.88
N GLU A 167 11.12 -26.41 -2.75
CA GLU A 167 11.93 -25.48 -3.53
C GLU A 167 12.62 -24.43 -2.64
N VAL A 168 11.89 -23.87 -1.67
CA VAL A 168 12.44 -22.92 -0.68
C VAL A 168 13.52 -23.58 0.18
N ASN A 169 13.30 -24.82 0.63
CA ASN A 169 14.29 -25.57 1.38
C ASN A 169 15.55 -25.88 0.55
N LEU A 170 15.41 -26.22 -0.74
CA LEU A 170 16.54 -26.38 -1.65
C LEU A 170 17.32 -25.07 -1.88
N ARG A 171 16.61 -23.93 -1.94
CA ARG A 171 17.23 -22.61 -2.03
C ARG A 171 17.96 -22.25 -0.73
N LEU A 172 17.38 -22.57 0.42
CA LEU A 172 18.02 -22.42 1.74
C LEU A 172 19.28 -23.29 1.84
N GLU A 173 19.21 -24.56 1.47
CA GLU A 173 20.36 -25.47 1.50
C GLU A 173 21.48 -25.00 0.55
N ARG A 174 21.14 -24.43 -0.62
CA ARG A 174 22.12 -23.81 -1.54
C ARG A 174 22.73 -22.52 -0.96
N LEU A 175 21.94 -21.71 -0.25
CA LEU A 175 22.41 -20.51 0.43
C LEU A 175 23.25 -20.83 1.67
N GLU A 176 22.98 -21.95 2.35
CA GLU A 176 23.75 -22.42 3.50
C GLU A 176 25.06 -23.09 3.07
N LYS A 177 25.08 -23.84 1.95
CA LYS A 177 26.30 -24.38 1.35
C LYS A 177 27.18 -23.31 0.70
N SER A 178 26.59 -22.23 0.17
CA SER A 178 27.33 -21.06 -0.30
C SER A 178 27.54 -20.07 0.85
N GLY A 179 28.49 -20.42 1.73
CA GLY A 179 28.88 -19.64 2.90
C GLY A 179 28.84 -18.12 2.66
N GLY A 180 28.10 -17.43 3.53
CA GLY A 180 27.70 -16.04 3.41
C GLY A 180 28.81 -15.08 2.98
N SER A 181 28.71 -14.61 1.74
CA SER A 181 29.12 -13.28 1.31
C SER A 181 28.69 -13.09 -0.13
N SER A 182 27.53 -12.46 -0.36
CA SER A 182 27.32 -11.57 -1.50
C SER A 182 25.96 -10.87 -1.44
N ALA A 183 26.05 -9.54 -1.39
CA ALA A 183 25.18 -8.58 -2.05
C ALA A 183 23.69 -8.54 -1.67
N ALA A 184 23.34 -7.47 -0.95
CA ALA A 184 22.03 -6.83 -0.98
C ALA A 184 21.53 -6.66 -2.43
N GLY A 185 20.54 -7.45 -2.85
CA GLY A 185 20.03 -7.30 -4.21
C GLY A 185 19.12 -8.41 -4.73
N SER A 186 18.04 -8.77 -4.04
CA SER A 186 16.92 -9.45 -4.71
C SER A 186 15.61 -9.28 -3.93
N THR A 187 14.90 -8.19 -4.19
CA THR A 187 13.44 -8.13 -3.94
C THR A 187 12.76 -7.92 -5.29
N ILE A 188 12.67 -8.98 -6.08
CA ILE A 188 11.64 -9.06 -7.10
C ILE A 188 10.55 -9.95 -6.51
N ALA A 189 9.81 -9.37 -5.57
CA ALA A 189 8.52 -9.93 -5.16
C ALA A 189 7.50 -9.57 -6.26
N PRO A 190 6.45 -10.39 -6.48
CA PRO A 190 5.35 -10.01 -7.34
C PRO A 190 4.72 -8.75 -6.73
N SER A 191 4.87 -7.61 -7.41
CA SER A 191 4.37 -6.34 -6.92
C SER A 191 2.88 -6.27 -7.11
N ASP A 192 2.15 -6.05 -6.02
CA ASP A 192 0.76 -5.60 -6.07
C ASP A 192 0.69 -4.21 -6.76
N SER A 193 0.03 -4.22 -7.91
CA SER A 193 -0.77 -3.16 -8.55
C SER A 193 -0.54 -1.68 -8.18
N SER A 194 0.36 -0.99 -8.90
CA SER A 194 0.08 0.37 -9.44
C SER A 194 1.24 1.01 -10.22
N ARG A 195 2.49 0.55 -10.09
CA ARG A 195 3.63 1.10 -10.86
C ARG A 195 4.50 0.03 -11.48
N LYS A 196 4.69 0.14 -12.79
CA LYS A 196 5.64 -0.67 -13.57
C LYS A 196 7.06 -0.51 -12.97
N PRO A 197 7.85 -1.61 -12.87
CA PRO A 197 9.25 -1.51 -12.51
C PRO A 197 10.00 -0.65 -13.52
N ALA A 198 10.97 0.13 -13.07
CA ALA A 198 11.76 1.01 -13.93
C ALA A 198 13.26 0.88 -13.64
N LEU A 199 14.09 1.18 -14.62
CA LEU A 199 15.51 1.43 -14.47
C LEU A 199 15.74 2.93 -14.24
N ILE A 200 16.66 3.24 -13.33
CA ILE A 200 17.13 4.59 -13.07
C ILE A 200 18.59 4.64 -13.52
N ILE A 201 18.87 5.55 -14.45
CA ILE A 201 20.21 5.75 -15.01
C ILE A 201 20.63 7.17 -14.64
N GLY A 202 21.77 7.30 -13.96
CA GLY A 202 22.21 8.58 -13.44
C GLY A 202 23.72 8.71 -13.41
N GLY A 203 24.17 9.86 -12.94
CA GLY A 203 25.60 10.21 -12.91
C GLY A 203 25.86 11.62 -13.45
N TRP A 204 24.87 12.26 -14.04
CA TRP A 204 24.96 13.66 -14.48
C TRP A 204 24.75 14.62 -13.31
N ASP A 205 24.95 15.90 -13.58
CA ASP A 205 24.78 16.94 -12.58
C ASP A 205 23.28 17.11 -12.22
N PRO A 206 22.89 17.25 -10.94
CA PRO A 206 21.50 17.50 -10.57
C PRO A 206 20.90 18.74 -11.27
N ASP A 207 21.73 19.73 -11.61
CA ASP A 207 21.31 20.97 -12.27
C ASP A 207 21.37 20.88 -13.80
N ALA A 208 21.76 19.73 -14.37
CA ALA A 208 21.73 19.49 -15.81
C ALA A 208 20.30 19.58 -16.35
N LEU A 209 20.14 20.13 -17.57
CA LEU A 209 18.84 20.20 -18.23
C LEU A 209 18.30 18.79 -18.48
N ALA A 210 16.98 18.65 -18.38
CA ALA A 210 16.31 17.37 -18.59
C ALA A 210 16.50 16.84 -20.02
N ALA A 211 16.53 17.72 -21.02
CA ALA A 211 16.79 17.35 -22.42
C ALA A 211 18.21 16.78 -22.57
N ASP A 212 19.23 17.53 -22.15
CA ASP A 212 20.64 17.11 -22.22
C ASP A 212 20.89 15.78 -21.49
N THR A 213 20.28 15.61 -20.31
CA THR A 213 20.40 14.36 -19.55
C THR A 213 19.71 13.20 -20.25
N LYS A 214 18.54 13.44 -20.86
CA LYS A 214 17.83 12.41 -21.62
C LYS A 214 18.66 11.96 -22.82
N ASP A 215 19.18 12.91 -23.59
CA ASP A 215 19.99 12.63 -24.78
C ASP A 215 21.28 11.89 -24.42
N ALA A 216 21.98 12.33 -23.37
CA ALA A 216 23.17 11.66 -22.88
C ALA A 216 22.88 10.21 -22.40
N VAL A 217 21.73 9.97 -21.76
CA VAL A 217 21.33 8.61 -21.37
C VAL A 217 21.02 7.74 -22.60
N LEU A 218 20.34 8.30 -23.61
CA LEU A 218 20.07 7.59 -24.86
C LEU A 218 21.37 7.21 -25.56
N ASP A 219 22.34 8.11 -25.61
CA ASP A 219 23.65 7.85 -26.22
C ASP A 219 24.42 6.75 -25.47
N VAL A 220 24.35 6.74 -24.13
CA VAL A 220 24.92 5.65 -23.33
C VAL A 220 24.24 4.30 -23.66
N LEU A 221 22.90 4.25 -23.68
CA LEU A 221 22.17 3.02 -23.96
C LEU A 221 22.43 2.48 -25.37
N LYS A 222 22.58 3.38 -26.36
CA LYS A 222 22.97 3.03 -27.74
C LYS A 222 24.40 2.50 -27.80
N THR A 223 25.36 3.19 -27.17
CA THR A 223 26.78 2.80 -27.17
C THR A 223 27.00 1.42 -26.56
N VAL A 224 26.18 1.08 -25.57
CA VAL A 224 26.26 -0.17 -24.82
C VAL A 224 25.45 -1.30 -25.49
N GLU A 225 24.73 -1.00 -26.57
CA GLU A 225 23.83 -1.93 -27.27
C GLU A 225 22.89 -2.64 -26.28
N ALA A 226 22.22 -1.83 -25.47
CA ALA A 226 21.30 -2.32 -24.45
C ALA A 226 20.05 -2.94 -25.12
N PRO A 227 19.70 -4.22 -24.83
CA PRO A 227 18.52 -4.87 -25.40
C PRO A 227 17.24 -4.42 -24.68
N ILE A 228 16.93 -3.13 -24.75
CA ILE A 228 15.75 -2.54 -24.11
C ILE A 228 15.16 -1.43 -24.98
N ASP A 229 13.83 -1.35 -24.98
CA ASP A 229 13.13 -0.22 -25.60
C ASP A 229 13.42 1.04 -24.80
N THR A 230 13.95 2.06 -25.45
CA THR A 230 14.26 3.37 -24.85
C THR A 230 13.15 4.39 -25.05
N THR A 231 12.10 4.05 -25.78
CA THR A 231 10.96 4.95 -26.06
C THR A 231 10.31 5.53 -24.81
N PRO A 232 10.05 4.76 -23.73
CA PRO A 232 9.41 5.31 -22.54
C PRO A 232 10.38 6.08 -21.62
N LEU A 233 11.63 6.30 -22.03
CA LEU A 233 12.62 7.04 -21.25
C LEU A 233 12.19 8.49 -21.02
N PHE A 234 12.21 8.92 -19.77
CA PHE A 234 11.95 10.30 -19.41
C PHE A 234 12.83 10.80 -18.27
N VAL A 235 12.96 12.12 -18.15
CA VAL A 235 13.64 12.79 -17.05
C VAL A 235 12.59 13.58 -16.25
N PRO A 236 12.46 13.36 -14.93
CA PRO A 236 11.40 13.99 -14.15
C PRO A 236 11.70 15.46 -13.81
N GLY A 237 10.90 16.39 -14.34
CA GLY A 237 11.05 17.83 -14.09
C GLY A 237 12.01 18.51 -15.08
N VAL A 238 12.32 19.79 -14.86
CA VAL A 238 13.10 20.62 -15.80
C VAL A 238 14.61 20.33 -15.74
N ARG A 239 15.13 19.97 -14.55
CA ARG A 239 16.55 19.71 -14.30
C ARG A 239 16.74 18.52 -13.38
N ARG A 240 17.48 17.51 -13.85
CA ARG A 240 17.87 16.32 -13.08
C ARG A 240 19.10 15.67 -13.70
N GLY A 241 19.97 15.12 -12.86
CA GLY A 241 21.13 14.33 -13.27
C GLY A 241 20.85 12.82 -13.48
N TYR A 242 19.58 12.44 -13.68
CA TYR A 242 19.17 11.06 -13.90
C TYR A 242 17.90 10.96 -14.77
N ALA A 243 17.77 9.85 -15.49
CA ALA A 243 16.59 9.47 -16.25
C ALA A 243 15.94 8.21 -15.69
N ILE A 244 14.65 8.05 -15.95
CA ILE A 244 13.83 6.90 -15.57
C ILE A 244 13.35 6.21 -16.85
N LEU A 245 13.61 4.91 -16.92
CA LEU A 245 13.16 4.04 -18.00
C LEU A 245 12.19 2.99 -17.46
N PRO A 246 10.88 3.16 -17.63
CA PRO A 246 9.90 2.11 -17.36
C PRO A 246 10.26 0.84 -18.14
N ILE A 247 10.19 -0.32 -17.48
CA ILE A 247 10.38 -1.61 -18.13
C ILE A 247 9.01 -2.08 -18.58
N ASP A 248 8.80 -2.13 -19.89
CA ASP A 248 7.62 -2.75 -20.46
C ASP A 248 7.75 -4.28 -20.47
N GLU A 249 6.58 -4.92 -20.43
CA GLU A 249 6.40 -6.36 -20.48
C GLU A 249 5.98 -6.74 -21.90
N PRO A 250 6.90 -7.24 -22.75
CA PRO A 250 6.51 -7.78 -24.05
C PRO A 250 5.54 -8.94 -23.84
N MET A 251 4.54 -9.05 -24.71
CA MET A 251 3.52 -10.10 -24.65
C MET A 251 4.20 -11.49 -24.70
N GLY A 252 4.00 -12.30 -23.66
CA GLY A 252 4.56 -13.65 -23.55
C GLY A 252 5.96 -13.75 -22.94
N GLU A 253 6.59 -12.66 -22.49
CA GLU A 253 7.87 -12.72 -21.76
C GLU A 253 7.66 -13.29 -20.34
N THR A 254 8.40 -14.34 -19.99
CA THR A 254 8.42 -14.86 -18.62
C THR A 254 9.15 -13.93 -17.66
N PHE A 255 8.83 -14.03 -16.38
CA PHE A 255 9.50 -13.24 -15.34
C PHE A 255 11.03 -13.41 -15.31
N GLU A 256 11.52 -14.63 -15.54
CA GLU A 256 12.96 -14.92 -15.55
C GLU A 256 13.68 -14.32 -16.76
N GLN A 257 13.04 -14.35 -17.93
CA GLN A 257 13.55 -13.71 -19.16
C GLN A 257 13.66 -12.20 -18.96
N ARG A 258 12.63 -11.58 -18.38
CA ARG A 258 12.65 -10.15 -18.03
C ARG A 258 13.78 -9.82 -17.08
N ARG A 259 13.91 -10.59 -15.99
CA ARG A 259 14.98 -10.41 -15.01
C ARG A 259 16.34 -10.52 -15.70
N SER A 260 16.54 -11.50 -16.57
CA SER A 260 17.79 -11.71 -17.29
C SER A 260 18.11 -10.55 -18.22
N ARG A 261 17.16 -10.09 -19.03
CA ARG A 261 17.30 -8.92 -19.92
C ARG A 261 17.67 -7.65 -19.15
N VAL A 262 16.98 -7.38 -18.04
CA VAL A 262 17.25 -6.22 -17.19
C VAL A 262 18.62 -6.30 -16.53
N GLN A 263 19.02 -7.48 -16.04
CA GLN A 263 20.35 -7.69 -15.46
C GLN A 263 21.44 -7.56 -16.53
N GLU A 264 21.20 -8.01 -17.75
CA GLU A 264 22.13 -7.83 -18.87
C GLU A 264 22.36 -6.35 -19.17
N VAL A 265 21.30 -5.54 -19.26
CA VAL A 265 21.40 -4.08 -19.45
C VAL A 265 22.22 -3.44 -18.31
N ILE A 266 21.93 -3.81 -17.06
CA ILE A 266 22.67 -3.32 -15.89
C ILE A 266 24.14 -3.70 -15.96
N ALA A 267 24.45 -4.95 -16.31
CA ALA A 267 25.80 -5.46 -16.41
C ALA A 267 26.58 -4.76 -17.53
N LYS A 268 25.96 -4.57 -18.70
CA LYS A 268 26.59 -3.89 -19.83
C LYS A 268 26.90 -2.42 -19.52
N VAL A 269 25.97 -1.66 -18.94
CA VAL A 269 26.20 -0.24 -18.57
C VAL A 269 27.28 -0.11 -17.50
N ARG A 270 27.28 -0.99 -16.49
CA ARG A 270 28.34 -1.01 -15.46
C ARG A 270 29.69 -1.42 -16.04
N GLY A 271 29.70 -2.39 -16.94
CA GLY A 271 30.90 -2.88 -17.63
C GLY A 271 31.53 -1.83 -18.55
N ALA A 272 30.72 -0.99 -19.18
CA ALA A 272 31.20 0.11 -20.02
C ALA A 272 31.98 1.19 -19.25
N ASN A 273 31.83 1.25 -17.91
CA ASN A 273 32.60 2.10 -17.01
C ASN A 273 32.75 3.55 -17.52
N ILE A 274 31.64 4.15 -17.93
CA ILE A 274 31.61 5.47 -18.58
C ILE A 274 31.91 6.56 -17.54
N HIS A 275 32.91 7.39 -17.82
CA HIS A 275 33.35 8.48 -16.96
C HIS A 275 32.76 9.81 -17.46
N LEU A 276 32.05 10.50 -16.58
CA LEU A 276 31.41 11.80 -16.84
C LEU A 276 32.24 12.98 -16.35
N GLY A 277 33.52 12.75 -16.05
CA GLY A 277 34.44 13.72 -15.45
C GLY A 277 34.77 13.40 -13.99
N ASN A 278 35.25 14.40 -13.26
CA ASN A 278 35.60 14.26 -11.84
C ASN A 278 34.62 15.04 -10.97
N LYS A 279 34.32 14.51 -9.79
CA LYS A 279 33.63 15.24 -8.73
C LYS A 279 34.54 16.32 -8.15
N ALA A 280 33.97 17.21 -7.33
CA ALA A 280 34.71 18.26 -6.63
C ALA A 280 35.85 17.74 -5.73
N ASP A 281 35.76 16.48 -5.28
CA ASP A 281 36.78 15.78 -4.48
C ASP A 281 37.89 15.11 -5.34
N GLY A 282 37.84 15.28 -6.67
CA GLY A 282 38.79 14.67 -7.61
C GLY A 282 38.49 13.21 -7.97
N THR A 283 37.46 12.59 -7.37
CA THR A 283 37.08 11.21 -7.72
C THR A 283 36.31 11.16 -9.04
N PRO A 284 36.49 10.11 -9.86
CA PRO A 284 35.76 9.98 -11.11
C PRO A 284 34.25 9.88 -10.87
N LYS A 285 33.49 10.75 -11.54
CA LYS A 285 32.03 10.67 -11.64
C LYS A 285 31.70 9.64 -12.72
N ARG A 286 31.00 8.57 -12.36
CA ARG A 286 30.66 7.48 -13.28
C ARG A 286 29.17 7.41 -13.49
N VAL A 287 28.78 6.98 -14.69
CA VAL A 287 27.40 6.56 -14.95
C VAL A 287 27.07 5.38 -14.03
N TRP A 288 25.91 5.42 -13.41
CA TRP A 288 25.36 4.34 -12.63
C TRP A 288 23.97 3.99 -13.11
N ILE A 289 23.60 2.72 -12.94
CA ILE A 289 22.28 2.19 -13.25
C ILE A 289 21.79 1.30 -12.11
N ALA A 290 20.53 1.46 -11.76
CA ALA A 290 19.88 0.66 -10.73
C ALA A 290 18.40 0.46 -11.02
N MET A 291 17.84 -0.62 -10.49
CA MET A 291 16.40 -0.82 -10.46
C MET A 291 15.74 0.18 -9.52
N SER A 292 14.62 0.75 -9.95
CA SER A 292 13.77 1.57 -9.12
C SER A 292 13.25 0.74 -7.94
N GLN A 293 13.25 1.33 -6.75
CA GLN A 293 12.79 0.62 -5.55
C GLN A 293 11.28 0.38 -5.60
N PRO A 294 10.76 -0.74 -5.08
CA PRO A 294 9.32 -0.95 -4.91
C PRO A 294 8.67 0.14 -4.05
N PRO A 295 7.37 0.46 -4.24
CA PRO A 295 6.66 1.49 -3.47
C PRO A 295 6.80 1.31 -1.96
N ASP A 296 6.64 0.10 -1.44
CA ASP A 296 6.75 -0.17 0.00
C ASP A 296 8.15 0.12 0.53
N ARG A 297 9.19 -0.25 -0.22
CA ARG A 297 10.56 0.05 0.16
C ARG A 297 10.83 1.56 0.13
N ARG A 298 10.20 2.31 -0.77
CA ARG A 298 10.27 3.78 -0.76
C ARG A 298 9.56 4.37 0.45
N ARG A 299 8.37 3.87 0.81
CA ARG A 299 7.63 4.30 2.01
C ARG A 299 8.47 4.08 3.26
N ARG A 300 9.11 2.91 3.41
CA ARG A 300 10.05 2.64 4.52
C ARG A 300 11.22 3.61 4.55
N ALA A 301 11.85 3.85 3.40
CA ALA A 301 12.96 4.80 3.30
C ALA A 301 12.52 6.24 3.63
N ARG A 302 11.30 6.65 3.24
CA ARG A 302 10.71 7.94 3.59
C ARG A 302 10.55 8.08 5.10
N LEU A 303 10.04 7.07 5.79
CA LEU A 303 9.94 7.10 7.27
C LEU A 303 11.31 7.43 7.90
N ALA A 304 12.36 6.67 7.55
CA ALA A 304 13.71 6.94 8.07
C ALA A 304 14.21 8.35 7.71
N ALA A 305 13.98 8.81 6.46
CA ALA A 305 14.37 10.15 6.03
C ALA A 305 13.64 11.26 6.81
N LYS A 306 12.35 11.09 7.09
CA LYS A 306 11.56 12.03 7.89
C LYS A 306 11.99 12.01 9.36
N THR A 307 12.29 10.84 9.93
CA THR A 307 12.88 10.74 11.27
C THR A 307 14.23 11.47 11.34
N LYS A 308 15.10 11.30 10.34
CA LYS A 308 16.37 12.04 10.23
C LYS A 308 16.14 13.54 10.23
N ARG A 309 15.23 14.02 9.36
CA ARG A 309 14.92 15.44 9.23
C ARG A 309 14.42 16.00 10.56
N LEU A 310 13.46 15.33 11.20
CA LEU A 310 12.96 15.72 12.52
C LEU A 310 14.10 15.87 13.53
N TYR A 311 14.94 14.85 13.67
CA TYR A 311 16.03 14.83 14.64
C TYR A 311 17.02 15.98 14.42
N LEU A 312 17.44 16.22 13.18
CA LEU A 312 18.38 17.30 12.85
C LEU A 312 17.76 18.69 12.98
N THR A 313 16.49 18.86 12.59
CA THR A 313 15.76 20.13 12.75
C THR A 313 15.61 20.53 14.22
N LEU A 314 15.50 19.55 15.13
CA LEU A 314 15.45 19.79 16.58
C LEU A 314 16.84 19.97 17.22
N GLY A 315 17.91 20.11 16.43
CA GLY A 315 19.27 20.31 16.92
C GLY A 315 19.99 19.03 17.37
N GLY A 316 19.52 17.87 16.92
CA GLY A 316 20.16 16.58 17.19
C GLY A 316 21.54 16.46 16.56
N GLU A 317 22.44 15.74 17.21
CA GLU A 317 23.82 15.54 16.76
C GLU A 317 23.90 14.43 15.69
N LYS A 318 24.39 14.77 14.49
CA LYS A 318 24.48 13.81 13.37
C LYS A 318 25.29 12.55 13.71
N GLY A 319 26.32 12.64 14.56
CA GLY A 319 27.13 11.49 14.99
C GLY A 319 26.39 10.49 15.89
N ALA A 320 25.35 10.95 16.60
CA ALA A 320 24.52 10.11 17.46
C ALA A 320 23.40 9.38 16.70
N LEU A 321 23.18 9.74 15.43
CA LEU A 321 22.11 9.20 14.59
C LEU A 321 22.65 8.10 13.67
N GLN A 322 22.08 6.91 13.81
CA GLN A 322 22.31 5.78 12.91
C GLN A 322 21.02 5.47 12.15
N MET A 323 21.15 5.12 10.88
CA MET A 323 19.98 4.92 10.01
C MET A 323 20.16 3.72 9.11
N GLU A 324 19.04 3.01 8.94
CA GLU A 324 18.89 1.97 7.94
C GLU A 324 17.64 2.25 7.09
N PHE A 325 17.86 2.88 5.93
CA PHE A 325 16.78 3.28 5.02
C PHE A 325 15.99 2.10 4.44
N SER A 326 16.62 0.92 4.27
CA SER A 326 15.95 -0.28 3.75
C SER A 326 14.78 -0.74 4.62
N THR A 327 14.96 -0.68 5.93
CA THR A 327 13.99 -1.13 6.95
C THR A 327 13.19 0.04 7.54
N GLY A 328 13.51 1.27 7.13
CA GLY A 328 12.91 2.47 7.71
C GLY A 328 13.29 2.66 9.18
N THR A 329 14.42 2.12 9.61
CA THR A 329 14.83 2.09 11.02
C THR A 329 15.83 3.19 11.32
N ALA A 330 15.64 3.88 12.44
CA ALA A 330 16.59 4.86 12.96
C ALA A 330 16.89 4.59 14.43
N TRP A 331 18.14 4.83 14.81
CA TRP A 331 18.61 4.77 16.18
C TRP A 331 19.26 6.09 16.56
N VAL A 332 18.98 6.55 17.77
CA VAL A 332 19.59 7.73 18.37
C VAL A 332 20.24 7.30 19.67
N ASN A 333 21.55 7.52 19.83
CA ASN A 333 22.31 7.06 21.00
C ASN A 333 22.10 5.56 21.28
N ASN A 334 22.14 4.72 20.24
CA ASN A 334 21.86 3.28 20.27
C ASN A 334 20.43 2.87 20.70
N VAL A 335 19.52 3.83 20.90
CA VAL A 335 18.10 3.57 21.16
C VAL A 335 17.33 3.62 19.84
N LYS A 336 16.57 2.57 19.53
CA LYS A 336 15.74 2.53 18.32
C LYS A 336 14.57 3.50 18.47
N VAL A 337 14.49 4.49 17.59
CA VAL A 337 13.48 5.56 17.64
C VAL A 337 12.44 5.46 16.53
N SER A 338 12.69 4.72 15.45
CA SER A 338 11.68 4.42 14.44
C SER A 338 11.99 3.11 13.76
N SER A 339 10.96 2.46 13.20
CA SER A 339 11.12 1.28 12.33
C SER A 339 9.84 1.02 11.53
N ALA A 340 9.98 0.47 10.32
CA ALA A 340 8.87 -0.03 9.53
C ALA A 340 8.83 -1.56 9.43
N THR A 341 9.74 -2.27 10.12
CA THR A 341 9.79 -3.74 10.12
C THR A 341 9.78 -4.34 11.52
N ALA A 342 10.23 -3.59 12.53
CA ALA A 342 10.19 -4.06 13.91
C ALA A 342 8.79 -3.89 14.52
N PRO A 343 8.37 -4.78 15.44
CA PRO A 343 7.11 -4.63 16.16
C PRO A 343 7.09 -3.30 16.92
N ARG A 344 5.91 -2.68 17.00
CA ARG A 344 5.70 -1.38 17.64
C ARG A 344 5.83 -1.49 19.16
N PRO A 345 6.79 -0.80 19.81
CA PRO A 345 6.88 -0.73 21.26
C PRO A 345 5.71 0.07 21.86
N GLY A 346 5.34 -0.20 23.11
CA GLY A 346 4.34 0.59 23.84
C GLY A 346 4.79 2.05 24.01
N GLY A 347 3.86 3.00 23.87
CA GLY A 347 4.13 4.44 24.01
C GLY A 347 4.69 5.13 22.76
N THR A 348 4.83 4.40 21.65
CA THR A 348 5.24 4.94 20.34
C THR A 348 4.03 5.24 19.45
N GLU A 349 4.22 6.12 18.48
CA GLU A 349 3.18 6.57 17.56
C GLU A 349 3.28 5.85 16.21
N GLU A 350 2.14 5.59 15.56
CA GLU A 350 2.10 5.09 14.19
C GLU A 350 2.49 6.17 13.17
N ALA A 351 3.33 5.80 12.21
CA ALA A 351 3.97 6.69 11.27
C ALA A 351 4.10 6.03 9.88
N GLY A 352 3.07 6.19 9.05
CA GLY A 352 3.02 5.63 7.69
C GLY A 352 3.20 4.11 7.72
N PRO A 353 4.25 3.54 7.09
CA PRO A 353 4.46 2.09 7.05
C PRO A 353 5.00 1.50 8.37
N GLY A 354 5.16 2.30 9.43
CA GLY A 354 5.85 1.88 10.65
C GLY A 354 5.47 2.69 11.88
N TRP A 355 6.43 2.85 12.80
CA TRP A 355 6.25 3.58 14.04
C TRP A 355 7.43 4.51 14.34
N ILE A 356 7.19 5.50 15.20
CA ILE A 356 8.17 6.46 15.69
C ILE A 356 7.99 6.71 17.20
N ASP A 357 9.10 6.84 17.94
CA ASP A 357 9.15 7.22 19.34
C ASP A 357 9.56 8.68 19.49
N LEU A 358 8.56 9.56 19.52
CA LEU A 358 8.77 11.00 19.73
C LEU A 358 9.33 11.31 21.13
N GLY A 359 9.08 10.46 22.13
CA GLY A 359 9.58 10.65 23.49
C GLY A 359 11.08 10.42 23.57
N ALA A 360 11.57 9.35 22.95
CA ALA A 360 13.00 9.06 22.83
C ALA A 360 13.73 10.14 22.02
N ILE A 361 13.14 10.62 20.93
CA ILE A 361 13.69 11.73 20.13
C ILE A 361 13.77 13.00 20.97
N ALA A 362 12.68 13.40 21.62
CA ALA A 362 12.63 14.60 22.48
C ALA A 362 13.69 14.56 23.58
N LYS A 363 13.87 13.40 24.23
CA LYS A 363 14.91 13.20 25.25
C LYS A 363 16.32 13.37 24.68
N ALA A 364 16.56 12.85 23.47
CA ALA A 364 17.87 12.93 22.83
C ALA A 364 18.20 14.34 22.32
N THR A 365 17.21 15.10 21.86
CA THR A 365 17.36 16.48 21.39
C THR A 365 17.22 17.52 22.51
N ARG A 366 16.91 17.08 23.74
CA ARG A 366 16.66 17.94 24.91
C ARG A 366 15.51 18.93 24.66
N THR A 367 14.49 18.51 23.92
CA THR A 367 13.29 19.29 23.62
C THR A 367 12.07 18.69 24.34
N SER A 368 10.97 19.45 24.43
CA SER A 368 9.72 18.91 24.97
C SER A 368 9.08 17.93 23.98
N LYS A 369 8.29 16.99 24.50
CA LYS A 369 7.52 16.05 23.67
C LYS A 369 6.54 16.80 22.76
N GLU A 370 5.95 17.88 23.25
CA GLU A 370 5.03 18.74 22.50
C GLU A 370 5.71 19.43 21.32
N ALA A 371 6.89 20.03 21.53
CA ALA A 371 7.65 20.66 20.46
C ALA A 371 8.08 19.64 19.39
N THR A 372 8.44 18.43 19.82
CA THR A 372 8.81 17.33 18.93
C THR A 372 7.61 16.84 18.11
N ALA A 373 6.42 16.74 18.73
CA ALA A 373 5.18 16.39 18.03
C ALA A 373 4.74 17.49 17.03
N ALA A 374 4.89 18.76 17.39
CA ALA A 374 4.61 19.89 16.50
C ALA A 374 5.51 19.86 15.25
N ALA A 375 6.80 19.58 15.43
CA ALA A 375 7.74 19.41 14.31
C ALA A 375 7.49 18.13 13.49
N TRP A 376 6.94 17.09 14.11
CA TRP A 376 6.64 15.83 13.44
C TRP A 376 5.38 15.86 12.58
N SER A 377 4.32 16.54 13.03
CA SER A 377 3.02 16.61 12.35
C SER A 377 3.11 16.87 10.82
N PRO A 378 3.81 17.93 10.34
CA PRO A 378 3.94 18.16 8.90
C PRO A 378 4.74 17.05 8.20
N LEU A 379 5.79 16.53 8.84
CA LEU A 379 6.61 15.47 8.27
C LEU A 379 5.86 14.15 8.13
N LYS A 380 4.94 13.86 9.06
CA LYS A 380 4.09 12.67 9.05
C LYS A 380 3.14 12.66 7.85
N ALA A 381 2.55 13.82 7.51
CA ALA A 381 1.63 13.94 6.39
C ALA A 381 2.30 13.60 5.04
N GLU A 382 3.61 13.85 4.91
CA GLU A 382 4.39 13.59 3.69
C GLU A 382 4.86 12.12 3.53
N ILE A 383 4.58 11.23 4.48
CA ILE A 383 5.07 9.84 4.44
C ILE A 383 4.20 8.95 3.53
N ASN A 384 2.90 9.22 3.45
CA ASN A 384 1.90 8.33 2.85
C ASN A 384 1.95 8.26 1.31
#